data_AF-A0A7G7SUL9-F1
#
_entry.id   AF-A0A7G7SUL9-F1
#
_cell.length_a   1.000
_cell.length_b   1.000
_cell.length_c   1.000
_cell.angle_alpha   90.00
_cell.angle_beta   90.00
_cell.angle_gamma   90.00
#
_symmetry.space_group_name_H-M   'P 1'
#
loop_
_entity.id
_entity.type
_entity.pdbx_description
1 polymer ?
#
loop_
_entity_poly.entity_id
_entity_poly.type
_entity_poly.pdbx_seq_one_letter_code
_entity_poly.pdbx_strand_id
1 'polypeptide(L)'
;MQIDNPYAVPAAALPDAAPAMAPATDPLSTLFAPSAAKLALLCATTFGWYALYWFYRNWQAIRLISGRRRISPVWRSVFSLIWIFACFRTLDRLIGAHRRAALGWWGPALVYVGLSLLSAWPSRLSFLALLSWTPLLAINHRLVRFKRARGLPERPQERFTAWTWGWLAIAAPFLALAIFVLVFNVLLQQPIHVNLPAPR
;
A
#
# COMPACT_ATOMS: atom_id res chain seq x y z
N MET A 1 -30.62 36.13 -58.32
CA MET A 1 -30.13 34.77 -58.64
C MET A 1 -29.59 34.19 -57.35
N GLN A 2 -30.32 33.24 -56.76
CA GLN A 2 -29.97 32.60 -55.49
C GLN A 2 -28.89 31.56 -55.77
N ILE A 3 -27.72 31.70 -55.18
CA ILE A 3 -26.61 30.76 -55.35
C ILE A 3 -26.89 29.58 -54.41
N ASP A 4 -27.50 28.52 -54.95
CA ASP A 4 -27.63 27.25 -54.24
C ASP A 4 -26.21 26.72 -53.97
N ASN A 5 -25.83 26.62 -52.69
CA ASN A 5 -24.54 26.12 -52.27
C ASN A 5 -24.53 24.59 -52.37
N PRO A 6 -23.85 23.98 -53.35
CA PRO A 6 -23.87 22.52 -53.55
C PRO A 6 -23.04 21.75 -52.50
N TYR A 7 -22.34 22.46 -51.61
CA TYR A 7 -21.53 21.91 -50.53
C TYR A 7 -22.17 22.09 -49.14
N ALA A 8 -23.50 22.22 -49.07
CA ALA A 8 -24.20 22.18 -47.80
C ALA A 8 -23.95 20.82 -47.13
N VAL A 9 -23.16 20.81 -46.06
CA VAL A 9 -22.86 19.61 -45.26
C VAL A 9 -24.20 19.09 -44.72
N PRO A 10 -24.52 17.79 -44.89
CA PRO A 10 -25.69 17.20 -44.26
C PRO A 10 -25.63 17.49 -42.77
N ALA A 11 -26.70 18.07 -42.21
CA ALA A 11 -26.82 18.24 -40.76
C ALA A 11 -26.92 16.84 -40.14
N ALA A 12 -25.77 16.18 -39.96
CA ALA A 12 -25.64 15.03 -39.11
C ALA A 12 -26.03 15.52 -37.71
N ALA A 13 -27.19 15.08 -37.22
CA ALA A 13 -27.50 15.15 -35.81
C ALA A 13 -26.35 14.43 -35.09
N LEU A 14 -25.39 15.20 -34.57
CA LEU A 14 -24.46 14.71 -33.57
C LEU A 14 -25.35 14.17 -32.46
N PRO A 15 -25.31 12.85 -32.16
CA PRO A 15 -26.01 12.34 -31.00
C PRO A 15 -25.58 13.23 -29.84
N ASP A 16 -26.57 13.92 -29.28
CA ASP A 16 -26.41 14.85 -28.18
C ASP A 16 -25.41 14.28 -27.18
N ALA A 17 -24.44 15.13 -26.82
CA ALA A 17 -23.70 15.07 -25.58
C ALA A 17 -23.70 13.67 -24.95
N ALA A 18 -22.69 12.85 -25.30
CA ALA A 18 -22.31 11.72 -24.46
C ALA A 18 -22.42 12.22 -23.02
N PRO A 19 -23.31 11.65 -22.18
CA PRO A 19 -23.71 12.26 -20.93
C PRO A 19 -22.45 12.62 -20.18
N ALA A 20 -22.30 13.89 -19.82
CA ALA A 20 -21.20 14.38 -18.99
C ALA A 20 -20.97 13.37 -17.87
N MET A 21 -19.90 12.59 -18.03
CA MET A 21 -19.79 11.26 -17.47
C MET A 21 -19.40 11.38 -16.01
N ALA A 22 -20.39 11.53 -15.13
CA ALA A 22 -20.25 11.74 -13.69
C ALA A 22 -19.42 13.01 -13.34
N PRO A 23 -19.53 13.60 -12.14
CA PRO A 23 -18.55 14.60 -11.73
C PRO A 23 -17.17 13.97 -11.91
N ALA A 24 -16.31 14.61 -12.72
CA ALA A 24 -14.95 14.16 -13.00
C ALA A 24 -14.27 13.86 -11.66
N THR A 25 -14.32 12.60 -11.25
CA THR A 25 -13.86 12.23 -9.92
C THR A 25 -12.36 12.34 -10.02
N ASP A 26 -11.78 13.32 -9.34
CA ASP A 26 -10.35 13.61 -9.37
C ASP A 26 -9.57 12.28 -9.41
N PRO A 27 -8.69 12.05 -10.40
CA PRO A 27 -8.05 10.74 -10.58
C PRO A 27 -7.28 10.31 -9.32
N LEU A 28 -6.85 11.29 -8.51
CA LEU A 28 -6.19 11.15 -7.22
C LEU A 28 -7.10 10.54 -6.12
N SER A 29 -8.42 10.63 -6.24
CA SER A 29 -9.38 9.94 -5.36
C SER A 29 -9.23 8.42 -5.39
N THR A 30 -8.60 7.89 -6.46
CA THR A 30 -8.36 6.46 -6.64
C THR A 30 -7.25 5.93 -5.75
N LEU A 31 -6.39 6.81 -5.21
CA LEU A 31 -5.36 6.43 -4.25
C LEU A 31 -5.99 5.80 -3.01
N PHE A 32 -5.41 4.68 -2.58
CA PHE A 32 -5.91 3.89 -1.47
C PHE A 32 -5.26 4.36 -0.17
N ALA A 33 -6.02 5.12 0.63
CA ALA A 33 -5.55 5.71 1.87
C ALA A 33 -6.51 5.37 3.03
N PRO A 34 -6.52 4.11 3.51
CA PRO A 34 -7.29 3.72 4.69
C PRO A 34 -6.81 4.46 5.94
N SER A 35 -7.60 4.44 7.01
CA SER A 35 -7.14 4.94 8.31
C SER A 35 -5.87 4.20 8.77
N ALA A 36 -4.91 4.94 9.33
CA ALA A 36 -3.62 4.36 9.76
C ALA A 36 -3.83 3.25 10.81
N ALA A 37 -4.82 3.41 11.69
CA ALA A 37 -5.22 2.40 12.67
C ALA A 37 -5.72 1.11 12.00
N LYS A 38 -6.59 1.21 10.99
CA LYS A 38 -7.09 0.04 10.24
C LYS A 38 -5.94 -0.69 9.54
N LEU A 39 -5.04 0.06 8.90
CA LEU A 39 -3.87 -0.50 8.23
C LEU A 39 -2.95 -1.22 9.21
N ALA A 40 -2.63 -0.61 10.36
CA ALA A 40 -1.80 -1.21 11.40
C ALA A 40 -2.40 -2.51 11.93
N LEU A 41 -3.69 -2.49 12.25
CA LEU A 41 -4.39 -3.64 12.81
C LEU A 41 -4.44 -4.81 11.82
N LEU A 42 -4.72 -4.52 10.54
CA LEU A 42 -4.73 -5.53 9.49
C LEU A 42 -3.32 -6.05 9.18
N CYS A 43 -2.30 -5.20 9.18
CA CYS A 43 -0.91 -5.64 9.03
C CYS A 43 -0.48 -6.51 10.22
N ALA A 44 -0.78 -6.13 11.45
CA ALA A 44 -0.42 -6.91 12.63
C ALA A 44 -1.11 -8.28 12.62
N THR A 45 -2.42 -8.33 12.39
CA THR A 45 -3.19 -9.59 12.37
C THR A 45 -2.86 -10.51 11.21
N THR A 46 -2.28 -10.01 10.13
CA THR A 46 -1.86 -10.82 8.97
C THR A 46 -0.34 -11.01 8.88
N PHE A 47 0.40 -10.72 9.96
CA PHE A 47 1.88 -10.80 9.98
C PHE A 47 2.55 -10.04 8.83
N GLY A 48 2.01 -8.88 8.46
CA GLY A 48 2.52 -8.02 7.39
C GLY A 48 2.02 -8.38 5.99
N TRP A 49 1.27 -9.47 5.79
CA TRP A 49 0.77 -9.84 4.46
C TRP A 49 -0.16 -8.79 3.86
N TYR A 50 -0.94 -8.11 4.72
CA TYR A 50 -1.79 -7.01 4.29
C TYR A 50 -1.01 -5.83 3.67
N ALA A 51 0.29 -5.68 3.96
CA ALA A 51 1.13 -4.68 3.28
C ALA A 51 1.17 -4.94 1.77
N LEU A 52 1.23 -6.20 1.32
CA LEU A 52 1.20 -6.54 -0.11
C LEU A 52 -0.13 -6.14 -0.75
N TYR A 53 -1.25 -6.33 -0.04
CA TYR A 53 -2.55 -5.86 -0.49
C TYR A 53 -2.59 -4.33 -0.64
N TRP A 54 -2.05 -3.60 0.35
CA TRP A 54 -1.94 -2.14 0.28
C TRP A 54 -1.07 -1.69 -0.91
N PHE A 55 0.06 -2.37 -1.16
CA PHE A 55 0.90 -2.12 -2.36
C PHE A 55 0.12 -2.36 -3.65
N TYR A 56 -0.63 -3.45 -3.72
CA TYR A 56 -1.42 -3.80 -4.89
C TYR A 56 -2.45 -2.72 -5.23
N ARG A 57 -3.21 -2.28 -4.22
CA ARG A 57 -4.23 -1.24 -4.41
C ARG A 57 -3.61 0.09 -4.84
N ASN A 58 -2.48 0.48 -4.26
CA ASN A 58 -1.79 1.70 -4.65
C ASN A 58 -1.16 1.61 -6.05
N TRP A 59 -0.58 0.47 -6.43
CA TRP A 59 -0.11 0.24 -7.80
C TRP A 59 -1.26 0.23 -8.82
N GLN A 60 -2.43 -0.31 -8.47
CA GLN A 60 -3.62 -0.20 -9.30
C GLN A 60 -4.04 1.26 -9.48
N ALA A 61 -4.05 2.06 -8.41
CA ALA A 61 -4.39 3.47 -8.47
C ALA A 61 -3.39 4.27 -9.33
N ILE A 62 -2.08 4.06 -9.12
CA ILE A 62 -1.02 4.68 -9.92
C ILE A 62 -1.17 4.32 -11.40
N ARG A 63 -1.53 3.06 -11.72
CA ARG A 63 -1.75 2.63 -13.10
C ARG A 63 -2.92 3.36 -13.75
N LEU A 64 -4.02 3.53 -13.01
CA LEU A 64 -5.19 4.26 -13.48
C LEU A 64 -4.87 5.74 -13.70
N ILE A 65 -4.15 6.38 -12.77
CA ILE A 65 -3.75 7.79 -12.86
C ILE A 65 -2.74 8.03 -13.99
N SER A 66 -1.78 7.13 -14.19
CA SER A 66 -0.69 7.32 -15.16
C SER A 66 -1.05 6.88 -16.59
N GLY A 67 -2.21 6.25 -16.80
CA GLY A 67 -2.64 5.73 -18.11
C GLY A 67 -1.75 4.62 -18.72
N ARG A 68 -0.75 4.12 -17.99
CA ARG A 68 0.23 3.14 -18.52
C ARG A 68 -0.31 1.72 -18.43
N ARG A 69 -0.78 1.18 -19.56
CA ARG A 69 -1.34 -0.18 -19.69
C ARG A 69 -0.35 -1.31 -19.36
N ARG A 70 0.97 -1.09 -19.50
CA ARG A 70 2.04 -2.09 -19.27
C ARG A 70 2.47 -2.27 -17.80
N ILE A 71 1.80 -1.62 -16.84
CA ILE A 71 2.11 -1.79 -15.42
C ILE A 71 1.32 -3.00 -14.89
N SER A 72 2.01 -4.06 -14.47
CA SER A 72 1.42 -5.19 -13.75
C SER A 72 1.45 -4.97 -12.23
N PRO A 73 0.33 -4.57 -11.59
CA PRO A 73 0.28 -4.26 -10.16
C PRO A 73 0.48 -5.50 -9.28
N VAL A 74 0.09 -6.69 -9.76
CA VAL A 74 0.23 -7.95 -9.02
C VAL A 74 1.71 -8.26 -8.78
N TRP A 75 2.49 -8.40 -9.86
CA TRP A 75 3.93 -8.68 -9.76
C TRP A 75 4.69 -7.62 -8.97
N ARG A 76 4.30 -6.35 -9.10
CA ARG A 76 4.92 -5.27 -8.32
C ARG A 76 4.64 -5.30 -6.82
N SER A 77 3.59 -6.01 -6.41
CA SER A 77 3.20 -6.18 -5.01
C SER A 77 3.79 -7.45 -4.41
N VAL A 78 3.91 -8.51 -5.22
CA VAL A 78 4.63 -9.74 -4.83
C VAL A 78 6.10 -9.43 -4.58
N PHE A 79 6.73 -8.65 -5.48
CA PHE A 79 8.09 -8.14 -5.31
C PHE A 79 8.10 -6.75 -4.66
N SER A 80 7.29 -6.56 -3.61
CA SER A 80 7.19 -5.28 -2.90
C SER A 80 8.55 -4.80 -2.40
N LEU A 81 9.41 -5.67 -1.89
CA LEU A 81 10.76 -5.36 -1.41
C LEU A 81 11.62 -4.63 -2.46
N ILE A 82 11.50 -5.01 -3.73
CA ILE A 82 12.26 -4.40 -4.84
C ILE A 82 11.58 -3.11 -5.29
N TRP A 83 10.25 -3.13 -5.40
CA TRP A 83 9.48 -2.00 -5.96
C TRP A 83 8.99 -0.98 -4.93
N ILE A 84 9.32 -1.13 -3.65
CA ILE A 84 8.92 -0.20 -2.59
C ILE A 84 9.43 1.21 -2.86
N PHE A 85 10.70 1.32 -3.27
CA PHE A 85 11.32 2.60 -3.65
C PHE A 85 10.57 3.27 -4.81
N ALA A 86 10.19 2.49 -5.83
CA ALA A 86 9.44 3.00 -6.97
C ALA A 86 8.02 3.43 -6.59
N CYS A 87 7.35 2.67 -5.71
CA CYS A 87 6.02 2.98 -5.23
C CYS A 87 6.02 4.29 -4.44
N PHE A 88 6.90 4.40 -3.43
CA PHE A 88 6.99 5.59 -2.57
C PHE A 88 7.35 6.83 -3.36
N ARG A 89 8.32 6.73 -4.28
CA ARG A 89 8.69 7.84 -5.17
C ARG A 89 7.51 8.30 -6.03
N THR A 90 6.70 7.37 -6.53
CA THR A 90 5.56 7.71 -7.38
C THR A 90 4.44 8.36 -6.58
N LEU A 91 4.17 7.85 -5.37
CA LEU A 91 3.20 8.45 -4.45
C LEU A 91 3.61 9.88 -4.03
N ASP A 92 4.87 10.11 -3.64
CA ASP A 92 5.34 11.44 -3.27
C ASP A 92 5.28 12.45 -4.43
N ARG A 93 5.52 11.99 -5.67
CA ARG A 93 5.34 12.81 -6.89
C ARG A 93 3.87 13.18 -7.10
N LEU A 94 2.94 12.25 -6.90
CA LEU A 94 1.50 12.49 -7.04
C LEU A 94 0.95 13.43 -5.95
N ILE A 95 1.51 13.36 -4.75
CA ILE A 95 1.14 14.21 -3.61
C ILE A 95 1.73 15.63 -3.73
N GLY A 96 2.67 15.86 -4.66
CA GLY A 96 3.30 17.17 -4.87
C GLY A 96 4.19 17.60 -3.70
N ALA A 97 4.69 16.66 -2.89
CA ALA A 97 5.52 16.95 -1.72
C ALA A 97 6.96 17.30 -2.13
N HIS A 98 7.15 18.38 -2.88
CA HIS A 98 8.47 18.92 -3.20
C HIS A 98 8.78 20.11 -2.30
N ARG A 99 9.60 19.89 -1.25
CA ARG A 99 10.77 20.75 -0.91
C ARG A 99 11.49 20.50 0.42
N ARG A 100 10.98 19.73 1.40
CA ARG A 100 11.55 19.81 2.78
C ARG A 100 11.76 18.52 3.57
N ALA A 101 11.91 17.36 2.93
CA ALA A 101 12.43 16.20 3.66
C ALA A 101 13.78 15.83 3.06
N ALA A 102 14.88 16.23 3.70
CA ALA A 102 16.24 15.84 3.31
C ALA A 102 16.47 14.31 3.44
N LEU A 103 15.63 13.60 4.20
CA LEU A 103 15.52 12.13 4.22
C LEU A 103 14.41 11.59 3.30
N GLY A 104 13.94 12.43 2.38
CA GLY A 104 12.77 12.20 1.54
C GLY A 104 12.82 10.84 0.88
N TRP A 105 11.71 10.11 1.00
CA TRP A 105 11.37 8.85 0.32
C TRP A 105 12.29 7.62 0.49
N TRP A 106 13.61 7.76 0.72
CA TRP A 106 14.53 6.62 0.91
C TRP A 106 14.49 6.09 2.33
N GLY A 107 14.38 6.97 3.33
CA GLY A 107 14.39 6.58 4.75
C GLY A 107 13.37 5.49 5.08
N PRO A 108 12.08 5.69 4.79
CA PRO A 108 11.05 4.68 5.08
C PRO A 108 11.25 3.38 4.28
N ALA A 109 11.69 3.47 3.02
CA ALA A 109 11.95 2.31 2.19
C ALA A 109 13.14 1.48 2.71
N LEU A 110 14.22 2.15 3.12
CA LEU A 110 15.42 1.52 3.64
C LEU A 110 15.18 0.90 5.01
N VAL A 111 14.38 1.57 5.87
CA VAL A 111 13.90 1.00 7.14
C VAL A 111 13.04 -0.25 6.90
N TYR A 112 12.14 -0.24 5.91
CA TYR A 112 11.33 -1.41 5.56
C TYR A 112 12.21 -2.59 5.14
N VAL A 113 13.13 -2.37 4.21
CA VAL A 113 14.05 -3.40 3.72
C VAL A 113 14.95 -3.91 4.86
N GLY A 114 15.51 -3.01 5.67
CA GLY A 114 16.35 -3.37 6.82
C GLY A 114 15.60 -4.23 7.83
N LEU A 115 14.36 -3.87 8.20
CA LEU A 115 13.55 -4.67 9.12
C LEU A 115 13.13 -6.01 8.51
N SER A 116 12.83 -6.06 7.22
CA SER A 116 12.52 -7.33 6.54
C SER A 116 13.73 -8.27 6.49
N LEU A 117 14.94 -7.76 6.25
CA LEU A 117 16.16 -8.57 6.31
C LEU A 117 16.46 -9.03 7.75
N LEU A 118 16.20 -8.18 8.75
CA LEU A 118 16.38 -8.53 10.16
C LEU A 118 15.43 -9.64 10.62
N SER A 119 14.26 -9.80 9.98
CA SER A 119 13.36 -10.92 10.22
C SER A 119 13.92 -12.26 9.74
N ALA A 120 14.78 -12.26 8.72
CA ALA A 120 15.34 -13.48 8.16
C ALA A 120 16.50 -14.03 8.99
N TRP A 121 17.08 -13.21 9.87
CA TRP A 121 18.11 -13.64 10.83
C TRP A 121 17.49 -13.99 12.17
N PRO A 122 17.66 -15.22 12.70
CA PRO A 122 17.13 -15.66 13.99
C PRO A 122 18.00 -15.07 15.12
N SER A 123 17.87 -13.77 15.34
CA SER A 123 18.57 -13.03 16.37
C SER A 123 17.57 -12.54 17.42
N ARG A 124 18.03 -12.17 18.61
CA ARG A 124 17.15 -11.54 19.63
C ARG A 124 16.45 -10.27 19.12
N LEU A 125 16.96 -9.68 18.03
CA LEU A 125 16.39 -8.49 17.40
C LEU A 125 15.29 -8.80 16.38
N SER A 126 14.96 -10.07 16.10
CA SER A 126 13.91 -10.43 15.13
C SER A 126 12.52 -9.89 15.50
N PHE A 127 12.26 -9.58 16.77
CA PHE A 127 11.03 -8.90 17.18
C PHE A 127 10.89 -7.50 16.57
N LEU A 128 11.99 -6.81 16.26
CA LEU A 128 11.92 -5.52 15.57
C LEU A 128 11.31 -5.66 14.17
N ALA A 129 11.39 -6.85 13.56
CA ALA A 129 10.72 -7.10 12.28
C ALA A 129 9.18 -7.09 12.40
N LEU A 130 8.61 -7.27 13.60
CA LEU A 130 7.20 -7.01 13.84
C LEU A 130 6.83 -5.55 13.59
N LEU A 131 7.79 -4.61 13.61
CA LEU A 131 7.58 -3.19 13.30
C LEU A 131 7.84 -2.87 11.82
N SER A 132 8.04 -3.87 10.95
CA SER A 132 8.37 -3.67 9.53
C SER A 132 7.30 -2.86 8.78
N TRP A 133 6.06 -2.86 9.24
CA TRP A 133 4.96 -2.08 8.65
C TRP A 133 4.91 -0.61 9.09
N THR A 134 5.73 -0.16 10.04
CA THR A 134 5.79 1.25 10.48
C THR A 134 6.10 2.26 9.37
N PRO A 135 7.07 2.04 8.45
CA PRO A 135 7.28 2.95 7.31
C PRO A 135 6.08 3.01 6.36
N LEU A 136 5.32 1.92 6.24
CA LEU A 136 4.09 1.88 5.44
C LEU A 136 3.03 2.82 6.03
N LEU A 137 2.88 2.83 7.36
CA LEU A 137 2.00 3.75 8.08
C LEU A 137 2.39 5.21 7.88
N ALA A 138 3.70 5.51 7.94
CA ALA A 138 4.19 6.88 7.79
C ALA A 138 3.77 7.48 6.44
N ILE A 139 3.82 6.68 5.38
CA ILE A 139 3.41 7.09 4.03
C ILE A 139 1.90 7.14 3.90
N ASN A 140 1.19 6.14 4.44
CA ASN A 140 -0.26 6.17 4.45
C ASN A 140 -0.81 7.40 5.19
N HIS A 141 -0.17 7.84 6.27
CA HIS A 141 -0.53 9.07 6.97
C HIS A 141 -0.38 10.32 6.09
N ARG A 142 0.65 10.35 5.23
CA ARG A 142 0.83 11.43 4.23
C ARG A 142 -0.27 11.40 3.18
N LEU A 143 -0.65 10.22 2.69
CA LEU A 143 -1.77 10.06 1.74
C LEU A 143 -3.10 10.51 2.35
N VAL A 144 -3.39 10.12 3.59
CA VAL A 144 -4.63 10.52 4.29
C VAL A 144 -4.66 12.05 4.47
N ARG A 145 -3.54 12.66 4.89
CA ARG A 145 -3.45 14.13 5.02
C ARG A 145 -3.67 14.82 3.67
N PHE A 146 -3.13 14.27 2.58
CA PHE A 146 -3.32 14.79 1.23
C PHE A 146 -4.78 14.68 0.77
N LYS A 147 -5.43 13.52 0.93
CA LYS A 147 -6.85 13.34 0.57
C LYS A 147 -7.75 14.27 1.37
N ARG A 148 -7.52 14.42 2.68
CA ARG A 148 -8.26 15.34 3.54
C ARG A 148 -8.07 16.79 3.13
N ALA A 149 -6.84 17.21 2.85
CA ALA A 149 -6.54 18.59 2.40
C ALA A 149 -7.20 18.94 1.07
N ARG A 150 -7.42 17.95 0.20
CA ARG A 150 -8.11 18.10 -1.10
C ARG A 150 -9.63 17.84 -1.02
N GLY A 151 -10.18 17.48 0.14
CA GLY A 151 -11.60 17.14 0.28
C GLY A 151 -12.04 15.92 -0.53
N LEU A 152 -11.13 15.00 -0.86
CA LEU A 152 -11.43 13.85 -1.70
C LEU A 152 -12.31 12.82 -0.96
N PRO A 153 -13.33 12.24 -1.60
CA PRO A 153 -14.24 11.31 -0.96
C PRO A 153 -13.50 10.03 -0.50
N GLU A 154 -13.77 9.62 0.74
CA GLU A 154 -13.29 8.35 1.28
C GLU A 154 -14.06 7.19 0.67
N ARG A 155 -13.35 6.15 0.22
CA ARG A 155 -14.02 4.95 -0.31
C ARG A 155 -14.53 4.08 0.84
N PRO A 156 -15.64 3.31 0.66
CA PRO A 156 -16.15 2.41 1.69
C PRO A 156 -15.10 1.43 2.24
N GLN A 157 -14.17 1.00 1.38
CA GLN A 157 -13.07 0.09 1.73
C GLN A 157 -12.01 0.72 2.64
N GLU A 158 -11.93 2.05 2.69
CA GLU A 158 -10.99 2.82 3.54
C GLU A 158 -11.49 2.95 4.98
N ARG A 159 -12.81 2.83 5.18
CA ARG A 159 -13.48 2.93 6.49
C ARG A 159 -13.52 1.58 7.18
N PHE A 160 -13.70 1.58 8.50
CA PHE A 160 -13.94 0.33 9.24
C PHE A 160 -15.27 -0.26 8.79
N THR A 161 -15.24 -1.46 8.23
CA THR A 161 -16.43 -2.20 7.79
C THR A 161 -16.73 -3.28 8.83
N ALA A 162 -18.00 -3.71 8.96
CA ALA A 162 -18.37 -4.85 9.80
C ALA A 162 -17.53 -6.11 9.51
N TRP A 163 -17.16 -6.32 8.24
CA TRP A 163 -16.22 -7.36 7.81
C TRP A 163 -14.83 -7.26 8.49
N THR A 164 -14.33 -6.04 8.72
CA THR A 164 -13.04 -5.83 9.40
C THR A 164 -13.12 -6.28 10.86
N TRP A 165 -14.25 -6.06 11.52
CA TRP A 165 -14.49 -6.52 12.89
C TRP A 165 -14.60 -8.04 12.97
N GLY A 166 -15.33 -8.66 12.03
CA GLY A 166 -15.41 -10.13 11.95
C GLY A 166 -14.04 -10.78 11.76
N TRP A 167 -13.23 -10.25 10.83
CA TRP A 167 -11.85 -10.71 10.64
C TRP A 167 -10.98 -10.49 11.88
N LEU A 168 -11.12 -9.34 12.54
CA LEU A 168 -10.34 -9.02 13.74
C LEU A 168 -10.65 -9.98 14.90
N ALA A 169 -11.93 -10.31 15.11
CA ALA A 169 -12.35 -11.26 16.15
C ALA A 169 -11.72 -12.65 15.96
N ILE A 170 -11.54 -13.07 14.70
CA ILE A 170 -10.89 -14.34 14.37
C ILE A 170 -9.38 -14.22 14.47
N ALA A 171 -8.76 -13.19 13.88
CA ALA A 171 -7.31 -13.12 13.75
C ALA A 171 -6.58 -12.66 15.03
N ALA A 172 -7.25 -11.90 15.92
CA ALA A 172 -6.67 -11.46 17.19
C ALA A 172 -6.19 -12.59 18.11
N PRO A 173 -6.96 -13.67 18.37
CA PRO A 173 -6.48 -14.78 19.20
C PRO A 173 -5.31 -15.54 18.56
N PHE A 174 -5.28 -15.71 17.23
CA PHE A 174 -4.13 -16.31 16.55
C PHE A 174 -2.87 -15.46 16.67
N LEU A 175 -3.01 -14.13 16.55
CA LEU A 175 -1.90 -13.20 16.77
C LEU A 175 -1.37 -13.29 18.20
N ALA A 176 -2.27 -13.33 19.19
CA ALA A 176 -1.89 -13.47 20.60
C ALA A 176 -1.15 -14.80 20.87
N LEU A 177 -1.64 -15.91 20.30
CA LEU A 177 -0.98 -17.21 20.39
C LEU A 177 0.40 -17.20 19.74
N ALA A 178 0.53 -16.63 18.55
CA ALA A 178 1.83 -16.54 17.86
C ALA A 178 2.85 -15.71 18.63
N ILE A 179 2.43 -14.57 19.20
CA ILE A 179 3.28 -13.75 20.08
C ILE A 179 3.68 -14.56 21.32
N PHE A 180 2.74 -15.28 21.93
CA PHE A 180 3.02 -16.14 23.08
C PHE A 180 4.05 -17.22 22.75
N VAL A 181 3.86 -17.96 21.65
CA VAL A 181 4.81 -19.00 21.19
C VAL A 181 6.17 -18.40 20.88
N LEU A 182 6.22 -17.23 20.23
CA LEU A 182 7.47 -16.54 19.91
C LEU A 182 8.22 -16.11 21.18
N VAL A 183 7.53 -15.48 22.13
CA VAL A 183 8.11 -15.05 23.41
C VAL A 183 8.57 -16.27 24.21
N PHE A 184 7.75 -17.31 24.30
CA PHE A 184 8.09 -18.56 24.98
C PHE A 184 9.31 -19.25 24.35
N ASN A 185 9.39 -19.33 23.02
CA ASN A 185 10.52 -19.91 22.30
C ASN A 185 11.81 -19.12 22.52
N VAL A 186 11.74 -17.79 22.52
CA VAL A 186 12.91 -16.94 22.79
C VAL A 186 13.35 -17.01 24.26
N LEU A 187 12.41 -17.05 25.20
CA LEU A 187 12.72 -17.20 26.62
C LEU A 187 13.29 -18.58 26.96
N LEU A 188 12.90 -19.61 26.20
CA LEU A 188 13.35 -20.99 26.39
C LEU A 188 14.40 -21.45 25.40
N GLN A 189 15.17 -20.55 24.77
CA GLN A 189 16.22 -20.94 23.83
C GLN A 189 17.17 -21.95 24.47
N GLN A 190 16.94 -23.23 24.14
CA GLN A 190 17.84 -24.33 24.43
C GLN A 190 19.12 -24.08 23.63
N PRO A 191 20.30 -24.05 24.27
CA PRO A 191 21.54 -24.01 23.52
C PRO A 191 21.60 -25.26 22.64
N ILE A 192 21.66 -25.07 21.32
CA ILE A 192 21.91 -26.17 20.39
C ILE A 192 23.34 -26.64 20.70
N HIS A 193 23.46 -27.70 21.50
CA HIS A 193 24.72 -28.41 21.69
C HIS A 193 25.06 -29.10 20.38
N VAL A 194 25.80 -28.41 19.51
CA VAL A 194 26.46 -29.05 18.36
C VAL A 194 27.56 -29.91 18.96
N ASN A 195 27.27 -31.18 19.16
CA ASN A 195 28.23 -32.16 19.64
C ASN A 195 29.18 -32.48 18.47
N LEU A 196 30.23 -31.69 18.31
CA LEU A 196 31.27 -31.97 17.33
C LEU A 196 32.07 -33.18 17.82
N PRO A 197 32.17 -34.27 17.04
CA PRO A 197 33.07 -35.37 17.40
C PRO A 197 34.50 -34.82 17.46
N ALA A 198 35.18 -35.08 18.59
CA ALA A 198 36.56 -34.65 18.78
C ALA A 198 37.44 -35.16 17.63
N PRO A 199 38.33 -34.33 17.06
CA PRO A 199 39.30 -34.80 16.09
C PRO A 199 40.17 -35.88 16.76
N ARG A 200 40.23 -37.05 16.12
CA ARG A 200 41.10 -38.17 16.50
C ARG A 200 42.55 -37.88 16.19
#